data_AF-A0A0M2V7P3-F1
#
_entry.id   AF-A0A0M2V7P3-F1
#
_cell.length_a   1.000
_cell.length_b   1.000
_cell.length_c   1.000
_cell.angle_alpha   90.00
_cell.angle_beta   90.00
_cell.angle_gamma   90.00
#
_symmetry.space_group_name_H-M   'P 1'
#
loop_
_entity.id
_entity.type
_entity.pdbx_description
1 polymer ?
#
loop_
_entity_poly.entity_id
_entity_poly.type
_entity_poly.pdbx_seq_one_letter_code
_entity_poly.pdbx_strand_id
1 'polypeptide(L)'
;MLSEASMSINSTSKIDALIAQRQQMSQRLKDIDDQLLNQIRESAKLVNVPVTNAAVARLIEQYSAGMSVTDICLIANLSPTTYYNILSKLDTVKIKTLQTVLNTIGLELYVGEKNTGVRK
;
A
#
# COMPACT_ATOMS: atom_id res chain seq x y z
N MET A 1 33.64 -45.64 33.49
CA MET A 1 33.70 -44.82 32.26
C MET A 1 32.35 -44.71 31.51
N LEU A 2 31.19 -44.85 32.17
CA LEU A 2 29.85 -44.81 31.52
C LEU A 2 29.10 -43.46 31.71
N SER A 3 29.71 -42.49 32.38
CA SER A 3 29.04 -41.23 32.76
C SER A 3 29.03 -40.19 31.63
N GLU A 4 30.05 -40.17 30.76
CA GLU A 4 30.20 -39.13 29.72
C GLU A 4 29.33 -39.40 28.49
N ALA A 5 29.19 -40.67 28.08
CA ALA A 5 28.33 -41.05 26.96
C ALA A 5 26.85 -40.71 27.22
N SER A 6 26.39 -40.87 28.46
CA SER A 6 25.00 -40.62 28.86
C SER A 6 24.65 -39.13 28.88
N MET A 7 25.60 -38.24 29.22
CA MET A 7 25.42 -36.78 29.19
C MET A 7 25.46 -36.21 27.77
N SER A 8 26.29 -36.79 26.88
CA SER A 8 26.36 -36.40 25.47
C SER A 8 25.05 -36.68 24.73
N ILE A 9 24.45 -37.86 24.91
CA ILE A 9 23.18 -38.26 24.27
C ILE A 9 22.01 -37.35 24.70
N ASN A 10 21.97 -36.94 25.97
CA ASN A 10 20.92 -36.07 26.51
C ASN A 10 21.06 -34.59 26.08
N SER A 11 22.24 -34.21 25.59
CA SER A 11 22.51 -32.86 25.07
C SER A 11 22.12 -32.78 23.59
N THR A 12 22.39 -33.83 22.81
CA THR A 12 22.00 -33.95 21.41
C THR A 12 20.47 -33.94 21.24
N SER A 13 19.74 -34.68 22.08
CA SER A 13 18.26 -34.71 22.03
C SER A 13 17.61 -33.35 22.32
N LYS A 14 18.22 -32.54 23.21
CA LYS A 14 17.77 -31.17 23.49
C LYS A 14 18.07 -30.22 22.32
N ILE A 15 19.20 -30.39 21.65
CA ILE A 15 19.56 -29.62 20.45
C ILE A 15 18.58 -29.94 19.31
N ASP A 16 18.25 -31.21 19.10
CA ASP A 16 17.27 -31.64 18.10
C ASP A 16 15.88 -31.08 18.39
N ALA A 17 15.47 -31.07 19.66
CA ALA A 17 14.21 -30.44 20.09
C ALA A 17 14.19 -28.92 19.82
N LEU A 18 15.31 -28.22 20.06
CA LEU A 18 15.44 -26.79 19.76
C LEU A 18 15.45 -26.51 18.25
N ILE A 19 16.06 -27.38 17.45
CA ILE A 19 16.04 -27.28 15.98
C ILE A 19 14.62 -27.46 15.44
N ALA A 20 13.88 -28.46 15.94
CA ALA A 20 12.49 -28.68 15.57
C ALA A 20 11.60 -27.50 15.98
N GLN A 21 11.80 -26.96 17.19
CA GLN A 21 11.10 -25.76 17.66
C GLN A 21 11.39 -24.55 16.78
N ARG A 22 12.66 -24.34 16.38
CA ARG A 22 13.05 -23.26 15.46
C ARG A 22 12.38 -23.41 14.09
N GLN A 23 12.36 -24.62 13.52
CA GLN A 23 11.71 -24.88 12.24
C GLN A 23 10.21 -24.60 12.29
N GLN A 24 9.53 -24.99 13.38
CA GLN A 24 8.13 -24.69 13.60
C GLN A 24 7.86 -23.19 13.71
N MET A 25 8.73 -22.44 14.41
CA MET A 25 8.61 -20.98 14.49
C MET A 25 8.84 -20.31 13.13
N SER A 26 9.83 -20.75 12.35
CA SER A 26 10.06 -20.23 11.00
C SER A 26 8.87 -20.48 10.07
N GLN A 27 8.22 -21.65 10.16
CA GLN A 27 7.02 -21.92 9.37
C GLN A 27 5.86 -21.01 9.79
N ARG A 28 5.65 -20.81 11.10
CA ARG A 28 4.62 -19.88 11.60
C ARG A 28 4.86 -18.44 11.15
N LEU A 29 6.11 -17.98 11.13
CA LEU A 29 6.44 -16.64 10.63
C LEU A 29 6.07 -16.50 9.15
N LYS A 30 6.41 -17.51 8.34
CA LYS A 30 6.05 -17.52 6.91
C LYS A 30 4.52 -17.48 6.72
N ASP A 31 3.77 -18.27 7.49
CA ASP A 31 2.31 -18.29 7.39
C ASP A 31 1.70 -16.93 7.80
N ILE A 32 2.27 -16.27 8.81
CA ILE A 32 1.88 -14.91 9.21
C ILE A 32 2.19 -13.91 8.10
N ASP A 33 3.39 -13.98 7.49
CA ASP A 33 3.76 -13.10 6.37
C ASP A 33 2.82 -13.28 5.17
N ASP A 34 2.46 -14.53 4.85
CA ASP A 34 1.51 -14.83 3.77
C ASP A 34 0.10 -14.31 4.11
N GLN A 35 -0.34 -14.42 5.36
CA GLN A 35 -1.60 -13.84 5.83
C GLN A 35 -1.59 -12.31 5.79
N LEU A 36 -0.49 -11.68 6.20
CA LEU A 36 -0.32 -10.23 6.21
C LEU A 36 -0.28 -9.70 4.78
N LEU A 37 0.43 -10.36 3.87
CA LEU A 37 0.42 -10.07 2.45
C LEU A 37 -0.97 -10.26 1.84
N ASN A 38 -1.72 -11.29 2.24
CA ASN A 38 -3.08 -11.49 1.78
C ASN A 38 -4.04 -10.42 2.31
N GLN A 39 -3.91 -9.98 3.57
CA GLN A 39 -4.70 -8.87 4.12
C GLN A 39 -4.32 -7.53 3.47
N ILE A 40 -3.03 -7.28 3.20
CA ILE A 40 -2.58 -6.13 2.42
C ILE A 40 -3.16 -6.22 1.00
N ARG A 41 -3.18 -7.39 0.38
CA ARG A 41 -3.78 -7.59 -0.95
C ARG A 41 -5.31 -7.48 -0.92
N GLU A 42 -5.99 -7.89 0.13
CA GLU A 42 -7.44 -7.77 0.26
C GLU A 42 -7.86 -6.32 0.54
N SER A 43 -7.11 -5.61 1.38
CA SER A 43 -7.23 -4.15 1.51
C SER A 43 -6.83 -3.43 0.22
N ALA A 44 -5.85 -3.93 -0.53
CA ALA A 44 -5.49 -3.42 -1.86
C ALA A 44 -6.44 -3.87 -2.99
N LYS A 45 -7.25 -4.92 -2.82
CA LYS A 45 -8.31 -5.33 -3.77
C LYS A 45 -9.44 -4.30 -3.83
N LEU A 46 -9.45 -3.32 -2.91
CA LEU A 46 -10.23 -2.09 -3.02
C LEU A 46 -9.60 -1.05 -3.97
N VAL A 47 -8.44 -1.30 -4.60
CA VAL A 47 -7.62 -0.26 -5.28
C VAL A 47 -7.45 -0.52 -6.78
N ASN A 48 -8.48 -1.03 -7.45
CA ASN A 48 -8.68 -0.80 -8.88
C ASN A 48 -10.04 -0.11 -9.13
N VAL A 49 -10.43 0.77 -8.21
CA VAL A 49 -11.61 1.61 -8.36
C VAL A 49 -11.24 2.78 -9.28
N PRO A 50 -12.02 3.06 -10.33
CA PRO A 50 -11.79 4.24 -11.16
C PRO A 50 -11.75 5.50 -10.30
N VAL A 51 -10.75 6.34 -10.53
CA VAL A 51 -10.68 7.65 -9.87
C VAL A 51 -11.91 8.45 -10.29
N THR A 52 -12.79 8.76 -9.34
CA THR A 52 -14.01 9.56 -9.56
C THR A 52 -13.82 10.99 -9.07
N ASN A 53 -14.60 11.93 -9.61
CA ASN A 53 -14.63 13.33 -9.17
C ASN A 53 -14.84 13.43 -7.65
N ALA A 54 -15.78 12.66 -7.10
CA ALA A 54 -16.08 12.66 -5.67
C ALA A 54 -14.92 12.14 -4.82
N ALA A 55 -14.22 11.09 -5.29
CA ALA A 55 -13.04 10.57 -4.60
C ALA A 55 -11.90 11.60 -4.59
N VAL A 56 -11.63 12.25 -5.72
CA VAL A 56 -10.59 13.30 -5.82
C VAL A 56 -10.93 14.49 -4.93
N ALA A 57 -12.18 14.95 -4.93
CA ALA A 57 -12.61 16.06 -4.08
C ALA A 57 -12.41 15.76 -2.59
N ARG A 58 -12.83 14.56 -2.15
CA ARG A 58 -12.65 14.12 -0.76
C ARG A 58 -11.18 13.99 -0.37
N LEU A 59 -10.35 13.44 -1.25
CA LEU A 59 -8.90 13.32 -1.00
C LEU A 59 -8.23 14.68 -0.89
N ILE A 60 -8.59 15.63 -1.76
CA ILE A 60 -8.05 16.99 -1.67
C ILE A 60 -8.47 17.66 -0.37
N GLU A 61 -9.74 17.56 0.02
CA GLU A 61 -10.23 18.10 1.29
C GLU A 61 -9.48 17.50 2.49
N GLN A 62 -9.34 16.17 2.52
CA GLN A 62 -8.73 15.46 3.64
C GLN A 62 -7.22 15.71 3.79
N TYR A 63 -6.49 15.84 2.67
CA TYR A 63 -5.02 15.92 2.67
C TYR A 63 -4.47 17.34 2.39
N SER A 64 -5.34 18.32 2.14
CA SER A 64 -4.92 19.73 1.97
C SER A 64 -4.28 20.34 3.22
N ALA A 65 -4.41 19.70 4.40
CA ALA A 65 -3.80 20.15 5.66
C ALA A 65 -4.08 21.63 6.01
N GLY A 66 -5.25 22.15 5.61
CA GLY A 66 -5.64 23.54 5.84
C GLY A 66 -5.11 24.54 4.81
N MET A 67 -4.45 24.09 3.74
CA MET A 67 -4.10 24.96 2.60
C MET A 67 -5.36 25.49 1.93
N SER A 68 -5.35 26.79 1.62
CA SER A 68 -6.43 27.37 0.83
C SER A 68 -6.33 26.90 -0.62
N VAL A 69 -7.46 26.94 -1.35
CA VAL A 69 -7.47 26.65 -2.79
C VAL A 69 -6.47 27.53 -3.54
N THR A 70 -6.31 28.80 -3.11
CA THR A 70 -5.36 29.74 -3.69
C THR A 70 -3.92 29.26 -3.52
N ASP A 71 -3.56 28.77 -2.32
CA ASP A 71 -2.21 28.27 -2.03
C ASP A 71 -1.90 27.00 -2.84
N ILE A 72 -2.87 26.07 -2.91
CA ILE A 72 -2.74 24.86 -3.73
C ILE A 72 -2.52 25.24 -5.20
N CYS A 73 -3.31 26.19 -5.72
CA CYS A 73 -3.17 26.66 -7.11
C CYS A 73 -1.82 27.34 -7.36
N LEU A 74 -1.33 28.14 -6.41
CA LEU A 74 -0.03 28.81 -6.51
C LEU A 74 1.12 27.80 -6.53
N ILE A 75 1.12 26.83 -5.60
CA ILE A 75 2.18 25.81 -5.51
C ILE A 75 2.14 24.88 -6.74
N ALA A 76 0.94 24.50 -7.18
CA ALA A 76 0.75 23.66 -8.36
C ALA A 76 0.98 24.42 -9.69
N ASN A 77 1.13 25.76 -9.65
CA ASN A 77 1.17 26.64 -10.82
C ASN A 77 -0.03 26.41 -11.77
N LEU A 78 -1.25 26.44 -11.20
CA LEU A 78 -2.50 26.22 -11.91
C LEU A 78 -3.47 27.38 -11.70
N SER A 79 -4.36 27.59 -12.66
CA SER A 79 -5.46 28.53 -12.49
C SER A 79 -6.56 27.92 -11.58
N PRO A 80 -7.29 28.73 -10.80
CA PRO A 80 -8.43 28.27 -10.01
C PRO A 80 -9.47 27.53 -10.86
N THR A 81 -9.71 27.97 -12.10
CA THR A 81 -10.58 27.28 -13.04
C THR A 81 -10.14 25.84 -13.30
N THR A 82 -8.83 25.61 -13.43
CA THR A 82 -8.28 24.27 -13.63
C THR A 82 -8.49 23.39 -12.39
N TYR A 83 -8.33 23.95 -11.20
CA TYR A 83 -8.63 23.28 -9.94
C TYR A 83 -10.10 22.85 -9.86
N TYR A 84 -11.05 23.74 -10.15
CA TYR A 84 -12.47 23.37 -10.14
C TYR A 84 -12.86 22.39 -11.27
N ASN A 85 -12.16 22.41 -12.40
CA ASN A 85 -12.32 21.40 -13.45
C ASN A 85 -11.86 20.02 -12.98
N ILE A 86 -10.79 19.91 -12.18
CA ILE A 86 -10.40 18.64 -11.54
C ILE A 86 -11.53 18.08 -10.68
N LEU A 87 -12.21 18.96 -9.92
CA LEU A 87 -13.29 18.54 -9.02
C LEU A 87 -14.60 18.18 -9.74
N SER A 88 -14.87 18.81 -10.88
CA SER A 88 -16.19 18.73 -11.54
C SER A 88 -16.20 17.98 -12.88
N LYS A 89 -15.05 17.89 -13.57
CA LYS A 89 -14.90 17.36 -14.94
C LYS A 89 -13.56 16.63 -15.11
N LEU A 90 -13.28 15.69 -14.21
CA LEU A 90 -12.00 14.96 -14.16
C LEU A 90 -11.63 14.28 -15.49
N ASP A 91 -12.63 13.80 -16.22
CA ASP A 91 -12.53 13.17 -17.54
C ASP A 91 -11.92 14.08 -18.62
N THR A 92 -12.05 15.39 -18.46
CA THR A 92 -11.50 16.40 -19.37
C THR A 92 -10.10 16.88 -18.97
N VAL A 93 -9.63 16.49 -17.78
CA VAL A 93 -8.37 16.95 -17.21
C VAL A 93 -7.23 16.05 -17.66
N LYS A 94 -6.10 16.66 -18.04
CA LYS A 94 -4.88 15.91 -18.33
C LYS A 94 -4.37 15.22 -17.07
N ILE A 95 -4.00 13.95 -17.17
CA ILE A 95 -3.45 13.16 -16.05
C ILE A 95 -2.32 13.89 -15.32
N LYS A 96 -1.40 14.52 -16.07
CA LYS A 96 -0.30 15.31 -15.49
C LYS A 96 -0.80 16.43 -14.58
N THR A 97 -1.87 17.12 -14.97
CA THR A 97 -2.46 18.22 -14.20
C THR A 97 -3.07 17.72 -12.89
N LEU A 98 -3.78 16.59 -12.93
CA LEU A 98 -4.28 15.93 -11.73
C LEU A 98 -3.13 15.52 -10.81
N GLN A 99 -2.09 14.90 -11.37
CA GLN A 99 -0.92 14.47 -10.63
C GLN A 99 -0.21 15.64 -9.94
N THR A 100 -0.09 16.80 -10.60
CA THR A 100 0.49 18.00 -9.98
C THR A 100 -0.29 18.42 -8.73
N VAL A 101 -1.62 18.48 -8.79
CA VAL A 101 -2.43 18.85 -7.61
C VAL A 101 -2.32 17.84 -6.49
N LEU A 102 -2.36 16.55 -6.81
CA LEU A 102 -2.22 15.48 -5.81
C LEU A 102 -0.85 15.54 -5.15
N ASN A 103 0.23 15.74 -5.91
CA ASN A 103 1.58 15.87 -5.37
C ASN A 103 1.71 17.07 -4.43
N THR A 104 1.06 18.20 -4.75
CA THR A 104 1.05 19.41 -3.89
C THR A 104 0.48 19.12 -2.50
N ILE A 105 -0.48 18.20 -2.39
CA ILE A 105 -1.11 17.80 -1.12
C ILE A 105 -0.50 16.48 -0.56
N GLY A 106 0.65 16.05 -1.07
CA GLY A 106 1.36 14.88 -0.57
C GLY A 106 0.78 13.52 -0.99
N LEU A 107 -0.04 13.49 -2.04
CA LEU A 107 -0.59 12.26 -2.62
C LEU A 107 0.07 11.93 -3.95
N GLU A 108 0.27 10.65 -4.23
CA GLU A 108 0.84 10.18 -5.50
C GLU A 108 -0.21 9.43 -6.32
N LEU A 109 -0.26 9.74 -7.63
CA LEU A 109 -1.18 9.10 -8.56
C LEU A 109 -0.54 7.89 -9.23
N TYR A 110 -1.13 6.71 -9.02
CA TYR A 110 -0.76 5.48 -9.70
C TYR A 110 -1.73 5.20 -10.86
N VAL A 111 -1.19 5.02 -12.07
CA VAL A 111 -1.97 4.69 -13.26
C VAL A 111 -1.75 3.21 -13.61
N GLY A 112 -2.76 2.38 -13.35
CA GLY A 112 -2.75 0.97 -13.73
C GLY A 112 -3.12 0.75 -15.20
N GLU A 113 -2.76 -0.41 -15.75
CA GLU A 113 -3.25 -0.83 -17.07
C GLU A 113 -4.77 -0.96 -17.05
N LYS A 114 -5.44 -0.45 -18.08
CA LYS A 114 -6.88 -0.62 -18.24
C LYS A 114 -7.15 -2.12 -18.28
N ASN A 115 -7.89 -2.62 -17.29
CA ASN A 115 -8.37 -4.01 -17.29
C ASN A 115 -9.37 -4.16 -18.44
N THR A 116 -8.86 -4.33 -19.66
CA THR A 116 -9.62 -4.78 -20.81
C THR A 116 -9.93 -6.23 -20.47
N GLY A 117 -11.14 -6.50 -20.01
CA GLY A 117 -11.58 -7.85 -19.60
C GLY A 117 -11.56 -8.84 -20.77
N VAL A 118 -10.38 -9.18 -21.27
CA VAL A 118 -10.16 -10.28 -22.19
C VAL A 118 -10.24 -11.53 -21.33
N ARG A 119 -11.47 -12.02 -21.19
CA ARG A 119 -11.73 -13.41 -20.82
C ARG A 119 -10.99 -14.27 -21.86
N LYS A 120 -9.86 -14.86 -21.46
CA LYS A 120 -9.34 -16.06 -22.10
C LYS A 120 -10.06 -17.26 -21.50
#